data_AF-A0A936JVS9-F1
#
_entry.id   AF-A0A936JVS9-F1
#
_cell.length_a   1.000
_cell.length_b   1.000
_cell.length_c   1.000
_cell.angle_alpha   90.00
_cell.angle_beta   90.00
_cell.angle_gamma   90.00
#
_symmetry.space_group_name_H-M   'P 1'
#
loop_
_entity.id
_entity.type
_entity.pdbx_description
1 polymer ?
#
loop_
_entity_poly.entity_id
_entity_poly.type
_entity_poly.pdbx_seq_one_letter_code
_entity_poly.pdbx_strand_id
1 'polypeptide(L)'
;MSDHEKCCQHAPAGLVLRVAASTDAELLSEFVRELAEFEGLSHECAISPAAVTEHLLGPRRCAGAIIAELDGKPAGFAVYYRTFSTFAAKPGIFLEDLYVRPDFRNRGLGRALLSAVAEIAHARSSGRLEWTALKWNKKALALYDSVGAKPMEEWTLLRMAPEAIRQLATAGAAQHAECRAKNGAAAPHEGCRCGGSDGHCKS
;
A
#
# COMPACT_ATOMS: atom_id res chain seq x y z
N MET A 1 -35.45 -24.77 -6.01
CA MET A 1 -34.86 -23.48 -6.42
C MET A 1 -33.69 -23.25 -5.49
N SER A 2 -32.45 -23.42 -5.94
CA SER A 2 -31.26 -23.46 -5.07
C SER A 2 -30.71 -22.06 -4.78
N ASP A 3 -30.23 -21.85 -3.56
CA ASP A 3 -29.67 -20.61 -3.00
C ASP A 3 -28.38 -20.07 -3.69
N HIS A 4 -28.02 -20.56 -4.87
CA HIS A 4 -26.78 -20.22 -5.57
C HIS A 4 -26.89 -19.10 -6.61
N GLU A 5 -28.09 -18.66 -6.98
CA GLU A 5 -28.26 -17.56 -7.95
C GLU A 5 -28.16 -16.14 -7.33
N LYS A 6 -28.01 -16.01 -6.00
CA LYS A 6 -27.98 -14.70 -5.32
C LYS A 6 -26.61 -14.01 -5.25
N CYS A 7 -25.52 -14.62 -5.73
CA CYS A 7 -24.16 -14.10 -5.52
C CYS A 7 -23.48 -13.46 -6.74
N CYS A 8 -24.18 -13.31 -7.87
CA CYS A 8 -23.69 -12.50 -8.98
C CYS A 8 -24.04 -11.02 -8.74
N GLN A 9 -23.41 -10.41 -7.73
CA GLN A 9 -23.51 -8.97 -7.46
C GLN A 9 -22.90 -8.21 -8.64
N HIS A 10 -23.74 -7.87 -9.61
CA HIS A 10 -23.40 -6.92 -10.66
C HIS A 10 -23.07 -5.57 -10.01
N ALA A 11 -22.09 -4.86 -10.57
CA ALA A 11 -21.83 -3.48 -10.20
C ALA A 11 -23.14 -2.68 -10.28
N PRO A 12 -23.45 -1.83 -9.28
CA PRO A 12 -24.69 -1.08 -9.32
C PRO A 12 -24.75 -0.22 -10.59
N ALA A 13 -25.93 -0.14 -11.21
CA ALA A 13 -26.15 0.73 -12.35
C ALA A 13 -25.74 2.18 -11.99
N GLY A 14 -25.06 2.87 -12.92
CA GLY A 14 -24.56 4.23 -12.69
C GLY A 14 -23.23 4.32 -11.95
N LEU A 15 -22.60 3.20 -11.57
CA LEU A 15 -21.25 3.20 -10.99
C LEU A 15 -20.19 3.39 -12.06
N VAL A 16 -19.34 4.39 -11.84
CA VAL A 16 -18.12 4.62 -12.62
C VAL A 16 -16.92 4.54 -11.68
N LEU A 17 -15.95 3.69 -12.02
CA LEU A 17 -14.64 3.68 -11.39
C LEU A 17 -13.64 4.33 -12.34
N ARG A 18 -12.89 5.31 -11.84
CA ARG A 18 -11.88 6.00 -12.65
C ARG A 18 -10.60 6.23 -11.85
N VAL A 19 -9.48 6.27 -12.56
CA VAL A 19 -8.21 6.74 -11.97
C VAL A 19 -8.36 8.22 -11.65
N ALA A 20 -7.84 8.64 -10.49
CA ALA A 20 -7.81 10.05 -10.13
C ALA A 20 -6.91 10.85 -11.08
N ALA A 21 -7.43 11.97 -11.57
CA ALA A 21 -6.72 12.95 -12.36
C ALA A 21 -6.00 13.95 -11.46
N SER A 22 -5.07 14.73 -12.02
CA SER A 22 -4.35 15.78 -11.29
C SER A 22 -5.25 16.86 -10.68
N THR A 23 -6.49 16.98 -11.16
CA THR A 23 -7.50 17.92 -10.66
C THR A 23 -8.29 17.41 -9.45
N ASP A 24 -8.13 16.15 -9.04
CA ASP A 24 -8.90 15.56 -7.93
C ASP A 24 -8.29 15.81 -6.54
N ALA A 25 -7.30 16.69 -6.42
CA ALA A 25 -6.56 16.89 -5.18
C ALA A 25 -7.45 17.30 -4.00
N GLU A 26 -8.40 18.21 -4.24
CA GLU A 26 -9.38 18.64 -3.23
C GLU A 26 -10.25 17.47 -2.78
N LEU A 27 -10.86 16.76 -3.73
CA LEU A 27 -11.77 15.65 -3.48
C LEU A 27 -11.09 14.49 -2.73
N LEU A 28 -9.87 14.13 -3.11
CA LEU A 28 -9.12 13.10 -2.38
C LEU A 28 -8.78 13.55 -0.97
N SER A 29 -8.41 14.83 -0.78
CA SER A 29 -8.14 15.36 0.56
C SER A 29 -9.40 15.35 1.44
N GLU A 30 -10.58 15.62 0.86
CA GLU A 30 -11.87 15.52 1.52
C GLU A 30 -12.15 14.08 1.95
N PHE A 31 -12.05 13.11 1.04
CA PHE A 31 -12.28 11.71 1.37
C PHE A 31 -11.33 11.16 2.43
N VAL A 32 -10.04 11.53 2.41
CA VAL A 32 -9.08 11.10 3.44
C VAL A 32 -9.44 11.68 4.80
N ARG A 33 -9.93 12.92 4.87
CA ARG A 33 -10.43 13.51 6.13
C ARG A 33 -11.69 12.81 6.63
N GLU A 34 -12.63 12.52 5.74
CA GLU A 34 -13.85 11.77 6.07
C GLU A 34 -13.54 10.34 6.57
N LEU A 35 -12.54 9.68 5.97
CA LEU A 35 -12.04 8.39 6.44
C LEU A 35 -11.41 8.52 7.83
N ALA A 36 -10.51 9.49 8.02
CA ALA A 36 -9.85 9.71 9.31
C ALA A 36 -10.86 10.02 10.42
N GLU A 37 -11.92 10.77 10.13
CA GLU A 37 -13.02 11.01 11.07
C GLU A 37 -13.77 9.73 11.39
N PHE A 38 -14.13 8.95 10.38
CA PHE A 38 -14.79 7.65 10.58
C PHE A 38 -13.93 6.67 11.41
N GLU A 39 -12.61 6.77 11.29
CA GLU A 39 -11.67 5.93 12.03
C GLU A 39 -11.29 6.45 13.42
N GLY A 40 -11.72 7.67 13.78
CA GLY A 40 -11.32 8.33 15.03
C GLY A 40 -9.87 8.84 15.03
N LEU A 41 -9.26 8.97 13.85
CA LEU A 41 -7.86 9.30 13.62
C LEU A 41 -7.66 10.71 13.02
N SER A 42 -8.68 11.58 13.08
CA SER A 42 -8.56 12.97 12.55
C SER A 42 -7.37 13.74 13.12
N HIS A 43 -6.95 13.44 14.35
CA HIS A 43 -5.81 14.07 15.02
C HIS A 43 -4.44 13.67 14.43
N GLU A 44 -4.37 12.55 13.70
CA GLU A 44 -3.17 12.12 12.96
C GLU A 44 -3.19 12.58 11.50
N CYS A 45 -4.34 13.07 11.00
CA CYS A 45 -4.55 13.35 9.59
C CYS A 45 -3.99 14.73 9.18
N ALA A 46 -2.80 14.73 8.58
CA ALA A 46 -2.14 15.92 8.05
C ALA A 46 -2.44 16.20 6.56
N ILE A 47 -3.46 15.57 5.98
CA ILE A 47 -3.73 15.63 4.54
C ILE A 47 -4.11 17.05 4.09
N SER A 48 -3.55 17.49 2.96
CA SER A 48 -3.90 18.75 2.29
C SER A 48 -3.96 18.57 0.77
N PRO A 49 -4.70 19.41 0.03
CA PRO A 49 -4.71 19.38 -1.43
C PRO A 49 -3.31 19.56 -2.02
N ALA A 50 -2.48 20.39 -1.39
CA ALA A 50 -1.08 20.58 -1.78
C ALA A 50 -0.27 19.29 -1.62
N ALA A 51 -0.39 18.60 -0.47
CA ALA A 51 0.30 17.33 -0.24
C ALA A 51 -0.19 16.23 -1.20
N VAL A 52 -1.49 16.18 -1.50
CA VAL A 52 -2.05 15.25 -2.51
C VAL A 52 -1.48 15.56 -3.89
N THR A 53 -1.44 16.83 -4.28
CA THR A 53 -0.87 17.26 -5.57
C THR A 53 0.60 16.89 -5.67
N GLU A 54 1.38 17.09 -4.61
CA GLU A 54 2.82 16.82 -4.62
C GLU A 54 3.13 15.31 -4.62
N HIS A 55 2.50 14.55 -3.73
CA HIS A 55 2.93 13.20 -3.39
C HIS A 55 2.05 12.09 -3.97
N LEU A 56 0.78 12.37 -4.31
CA LEU A 56 -0.16 11.35 -4.81
C LEU A 56 -0.49 11.53 -6.30
N LEU A 57 -0.63 12.77 -6.77
CA LEU A 57 -1.03 13.06 -8.16
C LEU A 57 0.10 13.66 -9.01
N GLY A 58 1.20 14.08 -8.38
CA GLY A 58 2.29 14.80 -9.03
C GLY A 58 3.28 13.92 -9.80
N PRO A 59 4.32 14.54 -10.39
CA PRO A 59 5.38 13.82 -11.09
C PRO A 59 6.16 12.85 -10.20
N ARG A 60 6.21 13.11 -8.89
CA ARG A 60 6.89 12.28 -7.88
C ARG A 60 5.97 11.26 -7.20
N ARG A 61 4.78 11.02 -7.73
CA ARG A 61 3.80 10.14 -7.10
C ARG A 61 4.37 8.74 -6.83
N CYS A 62 4.15 8.25 -5.61
CA CYS A 62 4.53 6.90 -5.20
C CYS A 62 3.33 5.94 -5.12
N ALA A 63 2.12 6.46 -5.30
CA ALA A 63 0.86 5.75 -5.17
C ALA A 63 -0.07 6.05 -6.37
N GLY A 64 -1.10 5.23 -6.52
CA GLY A 64 -2.23 5.48 -7.40
C GLY A 64 -3.52 5.63 -6.59
N ALA A 65 -4.50 6.32 -7.16
CA ALA A 65 -5.82 6.50 -6.57
C ALA A 65 -6.92 6.18 -7.58
N ILE A 66 -7.98 5.52 -7.11
CA ILE A 66 -9.21 5.24 -7.86
C ILE A 66 -10.35 5.95 -7.14
N ILE A 67 -11.20 6.63 -7.89
CA ILE A 67 -12.43 7.27 -7.40
C ILE A 67 -13.63 6.47 -7.91
N ALA A 68 -14.58 6.22 -7.01
CA ALA A 68 -15.89 5.69 -7.33
C ALA A 68 -16.90 6.84 -7.37
N GLU A 69 -17.62 6.95 -8.48
CA GLU A 69 -18.76 7.85 -8.64
C GLU A 69 -20.03 7.02 -8.86
N LEU A 70 -21.10 7.35 -8.16
CA LEU A 70 -22.42 6.75 -8.38
C LEU A 70 -23.38 7.85 -8.82
N ASP A 71 -24.00 7.66 -9.99
CA ASP A 71 -24.92 8.65 -10.59
C ASP A 71 -24.29 10.05 -10.71
N GLY A 72 -23.01 10.08 -11.09
CA GLY A 72 -22.21 11.31 -11.24
C GLY A 72 -21.77 11.97 -9.92
N LYS A 73 -22.01 11.32 -8.77
CA LYS A 73 -21.62 11.84 -7.45
C LYS A 73 -20.41 11.09 -6.90
N PRO A 74 -19.36 11.77 -6.41
CA PRO A 74 -18.25 11.13 -5.71
C PRO A 74 -18.74 10.36 -4.48
N ALA A 75 -18.52 9.06 -4.49
CA ALA A 75 -19.07 8.11 -3.53
C ALA A 75 -18.00 7.41 -2.69
N GLY A 76 -16.77 7.32 -3.16
CA GLY A 76 -15.67 6.70 -2.44
C GLY A 76 -14.36 6.70 -3.20
N PHE A 77 -13.31 6.18 -2.58
CA PHE A 77 -11.98 6.10 -3.18
C PHE A 77 -11.17 4.92 -2.65
N ALA A 78 -10.09 4.61 -3.36
CA ALA A 78 -9.03 3.71 -2.91
C ALA A 78 -7.66 4.30 -3.26
N VAL A 79 -6.70 4.22 -2.33
CA VAL A 79 -5.29 4.58 -2.55
C VAL A 79 -4.43 3.34 -2.38
N TYR A 80 -3.50 3.12 -3.31
CA TYR A 80 -2.63 1.95 -3.29
C TYR A 80 -1.23 2.29 -3.80
N TYR A 81 -0.23 1.52 -3.39
CA TYR A 81 1.15 1.66 -3.86
C TYR A 81 1.83 0.32 -4.07
N ARG A 82 2.97 0.34 -4.75
CA ARG A 82 3.74 -0.86 -5.07
C ARG A 82 4.61 -1.29 -3.88
N THR A 83 4.64 -2.58 -3.62
CA THR A 83 5.57 -3.22 -2.67
C THR A 83 6.44 -4.24 -3.40
N PHE A 84 7.35 -4.89 -2.67
CA PHE A 84 8.12 -6.02 -3.17
C PHE A 84 8.24 -7.09 -2.09
N SER A 85 8.06 -8.35 -2.50
CA SER A 85 8.30 -9.51 -1.65
C SER A 85 9.62 -10.16 -2.05
N THR A 86 10.57 -10.22 -1.13
CA THR A 86 11.83 -10.96 -1.33
C THR A 86 11.58 -12.47 -1.38
N PHE A 87 10.56 -12.98 -0.69
CA PHE A 87 10.25 -14.41 -0.64
C PHE A 87 9.48 -14.87 -1.87
N ALA A 88 8.54 -14.06 -2.36
CA ALA A 88 7.87 -14.34 -3.63
C ALA A 88 8.68 -13.91 -4.85
N ALA A 89 9.81 -13.20 -4.64
CA ALA A 89 10.65 -12.58 -5.67
C ALA A 89 9.84 -11.76 -6.70
N LYS A 90 8.78 -11.08 -6.24
CA LYS A 90 7.81 -10.39 -7.10
C LYS A 90 7.39 -9.05 -6.51
N PRO A 91 7.06 -8.06 -7.36
CA PRO A 91 6.29 -6.90 -6.95
C PRO A 91 4.97 -7.30 -6.29
N GLY A 92 4.49 -6.46 -5.39
CA GLY A 92 3.17 -6.55 -4.79
C GLY A 92 2.45 -5.20 -4.87
N ILE A 93 1.22 -5.17 -4.35
CA ILE A 93 0.48 -3.94 -4.09
C ILE A 93 0.08 -3.91 -2.62
N PHE A 94 0.20 -2.75 -2.01
CA PHE A 94 -0.43 -2.45 -0.74
C PHE A 94 -1.58 -1.46 -0.99
N LEU A 95 -2.77 -1.79 -0.51
CA LEU A 95 -3.92 -0.90 -0.47
C LEU A 95 -3.87 -0.14 0.86
N GLU A 96 -3.61 1.17 0.77
CA GLU A 96 -3.48 2.07 1.92
C GLU A 96 -4.86 2.41 2.48
N ASP A 97 -5.71 3.01 1.64
CA ASP A 97 -7.03 3.49 2.02
C ASP A 97 -8.11 2.85 1.15
N LEU A 98 -9.23 2.49 1.76
CA LEU A 98 -10.46 2.09 1.07
C LEU A 98 -11.66 2.68 1.81
N TYR A 99 -12.35 3.61 1.17
CA TYR A 99 -13.45 4.32 1.79
C TYR A 99 -14.64 4.48 0.85
N VAL A 100 -15.83 4.37 1.42
CA VAL A 100 -17.11 4.70 0.78
C VAL A 100 -17.90 5.57 1.75
N ARG A 101 -18.37 6.71 1.25
CA ARG A 101 -19.21 7.65 2.00
C ARG A 101 -20.45 6.95 2.58
N PRO A 102 -20.88 7.28 3.80
CA PRO A 102 -21.99 6.61 4.48
C PRO A 102 -23.24 6.38 3.62
N ASP A 103 -23.67 7.40 2.87
CA ASP A 103 -24.90 7.37 2.05
C ASP A 103 -24.86 6.38 0.88
N PHE A 104 -23.64 5.97 0.49
CA PHE A 104 -23.39 5.06 -0.63
C PHE A 104 -23.01 3.64 -0.16
N ARG A 105 -22.94 3.39 1.15
CA ARG A 105 -22.60 2.08 1.71
C ARG A 105 -23.71 1.04 1.46
N ASN A 106 -23.34 -0.23 1.56
CA ASN A 106 -24.22 -1.39 1.31
C ASN A 106 -24.76 -1.50 -0.13
N ARG A 107 -24.13 -0.80 -1.09
CA ARG A 107 -24.45 -0.86 -2.52
C ARG A 107 -23.37 -1.57 -3.36
N GLY A 108 -22.40 -2.22 -2.72
CA GLY A 108 -21.33 -2.96 -3.40
C GLY A 108 -20.10 -2.14 -3.82
N LEU A 109 -20.05 -0.82 -3.56
CA LEU A 109 -18.94 0.04 -3.98
C LEU A 109 -17.59 -0.34 -3.37
N GLY A 110 -17.56 -0.73 -2.09
CA GLY A 110 -16.31 -1.16 -1.44
C GLY A 110 -15.72 -2.40 -2.10
N ARG A 111 -16.58 -3.37 -2.48
CA ARG A 111 -16.17 -4.54 -3.25
C ARG A 111 -15.69 -4.14 -4.65
N ALA A 112 -16.38 -3.23 -5.32
CA ALA A 112 -16.00 -2.76 -6.66
C ALA A 112 -14.64 -2.06 -6.67
N LEU A 113 -14.38 -1.15 -5.71
CA LEU A 113 -13.08 -0.49 -5.54
C LEU A 113 -11.96 -1.50 -5.25
N LEU A 114 -12.20 -2.45 -4.34
CA LEU A 114 -11.24 -3.50 -4.01
C LEU A 114 -10.94 -4.40 -5.22
N SER A 115 -11.97 -4.79 -5.98
CA SER A 115 -11.83 -5.54 -7.22
C SER A 115 -11.00 -4.78 -8.25
N ALA A 116 -11.21 -3.47 -8.41
CA ALA A 116 -10.41 -2.67 -9.35
C ALA A 116 -8.92 -2.63 -8.97
N VAL A 117 -8.59 -2.57 -7.67
CA VAL A 117 -7.20 -2.68 -7.21
C VAL A 117 -6.65 -4.09 -7.43
N ALA A 118 -7.46 -5.12 -7.24
CA ALA A 118 -7.08 -6.51 -7.54
C ALA A 118 -6.84 -6.75 -9.04
N GLU A 119 -7.63 -6.13 -9.92
CA GLU A 119 -7.41 -6.16 -11.37
C GLU A 119 -6.06 -5.52 -11.75
N ILE A 120 -5.71 -4.40 -11.12
CA ILE A 120 -4.39 -3.77 -11.30
C ILE A 120 -3.26 -4.69 -10.80
N ALA A 121 -3.45 -5.33 -9.64
CA ALA A 121 -2.48 -6.29 -9.11
C ALA A 121 -2.30 -7.48 -10.08
N HIS A 122 -3.40 -8.02 -10.60
CA HIS A 122 -3.40 -9.13 -11.54
C HIS A 122 -2.72 -8.77 -12.86
N ALA A 123 -3.10 -7.63 -13.47
CA ALA A 123 -2.51 -7.14 -14.72
C ALA A 123 -0.99 -6.88 -14.60
N ARG A 124 -0.51 -6.56 -13.39
CA ARG A 124 0.92 -6.35 -13.09
C ARG A 124 1.65 -7.63 -12.66
N SER A 125 0.98 -8.79 -12.68
CA SER A 125 1.55 -10.06 -12.20
C SER A 125 2.08 -9.97 -10.76
N SER A 126 1.42 -9.17 -9.92
CA SER A 126 1.79 -8.99 -8.52
C SER A 126 1.71 -10.31 -7.76
N GLY A 127 2.70 -10.59 -6.91
CA GLY A 127 2.72 -11.78 -6.07
C GLY A 127 1.71 -11.73 -4.91
N ARG A 128 1.29 -10.52 -4.51
CA ARG A 128 0.35 -10.28 -3.41
C ARG A 128 -0.34 -8.92 -3.50
N LEU A 129 -1.53 -8.84 -2.91
CA LEU A 129 -2.25 -7.61 -2.57
C LEU A 129 -2.52 -7.64 -1.06
N GLU A 130 -2.03 -6.62 -0.34
CA GLU A 130 -2.06 -6.56 1.12
C GLU A 130 -2.67 -5.25 1.60
N TRP A 131 -3.26 -5.23 2.80
CA TRP A 131 -3.74 -4.02 3.47
C TRP A 131 -3.89 -4.25 4.96
N THR A 132 -4.06 -3.15 5.71
CA THR A 132 -4.42 -3.17 7.13
C THR A 132 -5.88 -2.84 7.34
N ALA A 133 -6.46 -3.34 8.42
CA ALA A 133 -7.83 -3.05 8.81
C ALA A 133 -7.93 -2.83 10.32
N LEU A 134 -8.73 -1.85 10.74
CA LEU A 134 -9.00 -1.63 12.16
C LEU A 134 -9.84 -2.79 12.72
N LYS A 135 -9.38 -3.39 13.82
CA LYS A 135 -9.98 -4.60 14.43
C LYS A 135 -11.46 -4.46 14.81
N TRP A 136 -11.91 -3.22 15.08
CA TRP A 136 -13.29 -2.91 15.42
C TRP A 136 -14.21 -2.87 14.19
N ASN A 137 -13.68 -2.66 12.98
CA ASN A 137 -14.48 -2.48 11.77
C ASN A 137 -14.95 -3.82 11.20
N LYS A 138 -15.91 -4.45 11.88
CA LYS A 138 -16.44 -5.78 11.52
C LYS A 138 -17.04 -5.84 10.12
N LYS A 139 -17.61 -4.74 9.63
CA LYS A 139 -18.18 -4.67 8.27
C LYS A 139 -17.09 -4.75 7.20
N ALA A 140 -15.99 -4.02 7.37
CA ALA A 140 -14.84 -4.12 6.46
C ALA A 140 -14.21 -5.50 6.51
N LEU A 141 -14.01 -6.06 7.72
CA LEU A 141 -13.47 -7.41 7.89
C LEU A 141 -14.33 -8.49 7.21
N ALA A 142 -15.66 -8.39 7.30
CA ALA A 142 -16.56 -9.31 6.60
C ALA A 142 -16.46 -9.20 5.07
N LEU A 143 -16.33 -7.98 4.53
CA LEU A 143 -16.06 -7.77 3.11
C LEU A 143 -14.72 -8.43 2.72
N TYR A 144 -13.66 -8.21 3.49
CA TYR A 144 -12.33 -8.75 3.20
C TYR A 144 -12.31 -10.28 3.21
N ASP A 145 -12.95 -10.91 4.19
CA ASP A 145 -13.07 -12.37 4.22
C ASP A 145 -13.89 -12.90 3.01
N SER A 146 -14.96 -12.21 2.62
CA SER A 146 -15.78 -12.59 1.47
C SER A 146 -15.05 -12.57 0.12
N VAL A 147 -13.94 -11.83 0.01
CA VAL A 147 -13.08 -11.79 -1.19
C VAL A 147 -11.82 -12.64 -1.03
N GLY A 148 -11.73 -13.46 0.01
CA GLY A 148 -10.65 -14.41 0.23
C GLY A 148 -9.42 -13.84 0.95
N ALA A 149 -9.47 -12.62 1.48
CA ALA A 149 -8.38 -12.07 2.27
C ALA A 149 -8.32 -12.73 3.64
N LYS A 150 -7.10 -13.02 4.12
CA LYS A 150 -6.86 -13.64 5.43
C LYS A 150 -5.90 -12.80 6.26
N PRO A 151 -6.13 -12.69 7.59
CA PRO A 151 -5.19 -11.98 8.46
C PRO A 151 -3.87 -12.74 8.55
N MET A 152 -2.76 -12.01 8.66
CA MET A 152 -1.45 -12.59 8.98
C MET A 152 -1.28 -12.61 10.49
N GLU A 153 -1.39 -13.80 11.11
CA GLU A 153 -1.40 -13.92 12.57
C GLU A 153 0.00 -13.92 13.20
N GLU A 154 1.02 -14.38 12.47
CA GLU A 154 2.39 -14.47 12.99
C GLU A 154 3.18 -13.16 12.86
N TRP A 155 2.64 -12.16 12.16
CA TRP A 155 3.36 -10.94 11.78
C TRP A 155 2.74 -9.73 12.47
N THR A 156 3.60 -8.85 13.00
CA THR A 156 3.18 -7.59 13.65
C THR A 156 3.63 -6.40 12.82
N LEU A 157 2.71 -5.44 12.57
CA LEU A 157 3.08 -4.15 12.01
C LEU A 157 3.80 -3.31 13.07
N LEU A 158 5.04 -2.92 12.78
CA LEU A 158 5.83 -2.00 13.60
C LEU A 158 5.92 -0.64 12.89
N ARG A 159 5.81 0.45 13.65
CA ARG A 159 5.89 1.82 13.13
C ARG A 159 6.82 2.65 14.01
N MET A 160 7.71 3.41 13.40
CA MET A 160 8.52 4.43 14.06
C MET A 160 8.01 5.81 13.68
N ALA A 161 7.84 6.69 14.68
CA ALA A 161 7.56 8.09 14.44
C ALA A 161 8.81 8.82 13.88
N PRO A 162 8.65 9.98 13.21
CA PRO A 162 9.77 10.69 12.58
C PRO A 162 10.96 10.97 13.49
N GLU A 163 10.72 11.27 14.78
CA GLU A 163 11.78 11.50 15.75
C GLU A 163 12.58 10.22 16.05
N ALA A 164 11.91 9.10 16.30
CA ALA A 164 12.58 7.82 16.51
C ALA A 164 13.42 7.40 15.29
N ILE A 165 12.94 7.68 14.07
CA ILE A 165 13.69 7.45 12.83
C ILE A 165 14.97 8.28 12.82
N ARG A 166 14.88 9.59 13.12
CA ARG A 166 16.05 10.49 13.19
C ARG A 166 17.08 10.03 14.21
N GLN A 167 16.63 9.63 15.39
CA GLN A 167 17.50 9.14 16.47
C GLN A 167 18.25 7.89 16.04
N LEU A 168 17.56 6.89 15.47
CA LEU A 168 18.20 5.67 14.98
C LEU A 168 19.20 5.95 13.85
N ALA A 169 18.83 6.82 12.90
CA ALA A 169 19.71 7.20 11.79
C ALA A 169 21.01 7.86 12.29
N THR A 170 20.92 8.73 13.30
CA THR A 170 22.08 9.42 13.88
C THR A 170 22.97 8.46 14.67
N ALA A 171 22.38 7.61 15.51
CA ALA A 171 23.12 6.62 16.27
C ALA A 171 23.85 5.61 15.37
N GLY A 172 23.19 5.13 14.31
CA GLY A 172 23.79 4.23 13.34
C GLY A 172 24.90 4.89 12.52
N ALA A 173 24.73 6.16 12.14
CA ALA A 173 25.78 6.90 11.44
C ALA A 173 27.05 7.04 12.29
N ALA A 174 26.91 7.35 13.59
CA ALA A 174 28.02 7.44 14.52
C ALA A 174 28.74 6.08 14.69
N GLN A 175 27.98 4.99 14.89
CA GLN A 175 28.54 3.64 15.02
C GLN A 175 29.24 3.17 13.74
N HIS A 176 28.64 3.38 12.57
CA HIS A 176 29.27 3.02 11.29
C HIS A 176 30.52 3.86 11.01
N ALA A 177 30.53 5.15 11.40
CA ALA A 177 31.71 6.00 11.29
C ALA A 177 32.84 5.54 12.23
N GLU A 178 32.51 5.17 13.46
CA GLU A 178 33.47 4.65 14.43
C GLU A 178 34.06 3.29 13.98
N CYS A 179 33.23 2.38 13.46
CA CYS A 179 33.71 1.12 12.85
C CYS A 179 34.61 1.38 11.63
N ARG A 180 34.27 2.35 10.77
CA ARG A 180 35.09 2.72 9.61
C ARG A 180 36.42 3.36 10.00
N ALA A 181 36.43 4.18 11.05
CA ALA A 181 37.65 4.79 11.58
C ALA A 181 38.57 3.75 12.25
N LYS A 182 37.99 2.75 12.95
CA LYS A 182 38.73 1.65 13.57
C LYS A 182 39.24 0.61 12.56
N ASN A 183 38.50 0.38 11.47
CA ASN A 183 38.85 -0.56 10.40
C ASN A 183 39.45 0.15 9.17
N GLY A 184 40.19 1.25 9.40
CA GLY A 184 40.62 2.21 8.38
C GLY A 184 41.05 1.56 7.06
N ALA A 185 40.53 2.09 5.94
CA ALA A 185 40.90 1.76 4.56
C ALA A 185 41.48 0.34 4.41
N ALA A 186 40.63 -0.69 4.51
CA ALA A 186 41.05 -2.02 4.10
C ALA A 186 41.53 -1.92 2.65
N ALA A 187 42.85 -1.91 2.46
CA ALA A 187 43.48 -2.27 1.21
C ALA A 187 42.83 -3.57 0.72
N PRO A 188 42.65 -3.77 -0.60
CA PRO A 188 41.98 -4.95 -1.11
C PRO A 188 42.63 -6.18 -0.48
N HIS A 189 41.84 -6.99 0.21
CA HIS A 189 42.30 -8.18 0.91
C HIS A 189 43.05 -9.10 -0.06
N GLU A 190 44.38 -8.99 -0.12
CA GLU A 190 45.25 -10.06 -0.61
C GLU A 190 45.14 -11.21 0.40
N GLY A 191 44.15 -12.07 0.23
CA GLY A 191 43.97 -13.21 1.12
C GLY A 191 42.59 -13.86 1.11
N CYS A 192 41.57 -13.23 0.52
CA CYS A 192 40.27 -13.90 0.36
C CYS A 192 40.34 -14.87 -0.82
N ARG A 193 40.85 -16.08 -0.58
CA ARG A 193 40.77 -17.19 -1.53
C ARG A 193 39.33 -17.74 -1.51
N CYS A 194 38.45 -17.14 -2.29
CA CYS A 194 37.30 -17.86 -2.85
C CYS A 194 37.84 -18.82 -3.91
N GLY A 195 37.59 -20.12 -3.72
CA GLY A 195 38.21 -21.18 -4.50
C GLY A 195 37.57 -21.41 -5.88
N GLY A 196 38.36 -22.02 -6.76
CA GLY A 196 37.89 -23.01 -7.74
C GLY A 196 38.10 -22.69 -9.22
N SER A 197 38.90 -23.56 -9.86
CA SER A 197 38.91 -23.97 -11.29
C SER A 197 39.21 -22.92 -12.37
N ASP A 198 40.46 -22.87 -12.85
CA ASP A 198 40.87 -23.52 -14.12
C ASP A 198 42.29 -23.09 -14.59
N GLY A 199 43.10 -24.07 -15.02
CA GLY A 199 43.99 -23.91 -16.19
C GLY A 199 45.49 -23.58 -16.01
N HIS A 200 46.33 -24.60 -15.78
CA HIS A 200 47.64 -24.92 -16.42
C HIS A 200 48.72 -23.84 -16.70
N CYS A 201 49.98 -24.07 -16.24
CA CYS A 201 51.10 -24.57 -17.07
C CYS A 201 52.48 -24.59 -16.36
N LYS A 202 53.17 -25.75 -16.42
CA LYS A 202 54.63 -26.02 -16.52
C LYS A 202 55.55 -25.53 -15.37
N SER A 203 56.54 -26.28 -14.88
CA SER A 203 57.24 -27.50 -15.32
C SER A 203 57.71 -28.30 -14.09
#